data_AF-A0A818DWN3-F1
#
_entry.id   AF-A0A818DWN3-F1
#
_cell.length_a   1.000
_cell.length_b   1.000
_cell.length_c   1.000
_cell.angle_alpha   90.00
_cell.angle_beta   90.00
_cell.angle_gamma   90.00
#
_symmetry.space_group_name_H-M   'P 1'
#
loop_
_entity.id
_entity.type
_entity.pdbx_description
1 polymer ?
#
loop_
_entity_poly.entity_id
_entity_poly.type
_entity_poly.pdbx_seq_one_letter_code
_entity_poly.pdbx_strand_id
1 'polypeptide(L)'
;MAGAAKNALHSFVFNVLLTYSTVKLVKVPHTYIAIVHRILQLIILAYIIGYIVIWKKGYQQIQEPRGTSVIKVKGIARAIGNNSTFYTSEDTKYVWDTPEYEMPAIENNAFFIATRQTVTYDQKQGRCPTALADKLFCNDTDKSACKTDKPTPNTFGYFTGNCNQSLEDDTRKVCEMEGWCPEELSESIDYMMNSTDLENFTIFLKTMVTFTLFKRNLRNIQETTNFSCRFDGTAHTADCPIIRLGYILDQLNTNKTALLLDGGLIEIRQDWICNFDRNPKKCTPTYEFSVLQSGDDKQSPGINYRYANRYRINGTNYRTLSKVYGLRFVIAITGKGGQFNIVNLFIAIGSGIGFMVIAGIVCDAILMYIHKSRDKYRRGKFSVCEVDGTNSIENQVLGHSDI
;
A
#
# COMPACT_ATOMS: atom_id res chain seq x y z
N MET A 1 -65.49 37.21 -15.28
CA MET A 1 -64.31 36.99 -16.16
C MET A 1 -63.17 36.21 -15.50
N ALA A 2 -63.01 36.19 -14.16
CA ALA A 2 -61.92 35.47 -13.49
C ALA A 2 -61.99 33.91 -13.52
N GLY A 3 -63.19 33.32 -13.62
CA GLY A 3 -63.36 31.85 -13.63
C GLY A 3 -62.97 31.16 -14.94
N ALA A 4 -63.15 31.84 -16.09
CA ALA A 4 -62.80 31.29 -17.40
C ALA A 4 -61.26 31.26 -17.61
N ALA A 5 -60.55 32.28 -17.14
CA ALA A 5 -59.09 32.32 -17.20
C ALA A 5 -58.43 31.27 -16.30
N LYS A 6 -59.01 31.00 -15.11
CA LYS A 6 -58.56 29.94 -14.21
C LYS A 6 -58.73 28.54 -14.83
N ASN A 7 -59.88 28.28 -15.46
CA ASN A 7 -60.15 27.01 -16.13
C ASN A 7 -59.30 26.81 -17.40
N ALA A 8 -59.04 27.88 -18.16
CA ALA A 8 -58.14 27.85 -19.31
C ALA A 8 -56.68 27.64 -18.91
N LEU A 9 -56.22 28.29 -17.83
CA LEU A 9 -54.88 28.08 -17.28
C LEU A 9 -54.72 26.66 -16.72
N HIS A 10 -55.73 26.14 -16.02
CA HIS A 10 -55.71 24.78 -15.49
C HIS A 10 -55.73 23.73 -16.61
N SER A 11 -56.51 23.95 -17.67
CA SER A 11 -56.52 23.11 -18.87
C SER A 11 -55.20 23.18 -19.65
N PHE A 12 -54.60 24.37 -19.75
CA PHE A 12 -53.30 24.55 -20.40
C PHE A 12 -52.18 23.86 -19.61
N VAL A 13 -52.12 24.04 -18.28
CA VAL A 13 -51.13 23.39 -17.41
C VAL A 13 -51.32 21.87 -17.42
N PHE A 14 -52.56 21.38 -17.38
CA PHE A 14 -52.86 19.95 -17.46
C PHE A 14 -52.46 19.34 -18.81
N ASN A 15 -52.74 20.04 -19.91
CA ASN A 15 -52.32 19.59 -21.24
C ASN A 15 -50.80 19.59 -21.38
N VAL A 16 -50.09 20.64 -20.95
CA VAL A 16 -48.63 20.67 -21.01
C VAL A 16 -48.00 19.58 -20.14
N LEU A 17 -48.56 19.32 -18.95
CA LEU A 17 -48.07 18.26 -18.05
C LEU A 17 -48.39 16.83 -18.54
N LEU A 18 -49.42 16.67 -19.38
CA LEU A 18 -49.87 15.35 -19.89
C LEU A 18 -49.63 15.15 -21.39
N THR A 19 -48.95 16.08 -22.05
CA THR A 19 -48.46 15.89 -23.42
C THR A 19 -47.08 15.26 -23.41
N TYR A 20 -46.95 14.10 -24.06
CA TYR A 20 -45.65 13.45 -24.33
C TYR A 20 -45.23 13.71 -25.76
N SER A 21 -44.10 14.42 -25.93
CA SER A 21 -43.49 14.66 -27.24
C SER A 21 -42.68 13.43 -27.68
N THR A 22 -42.92 12.98 -28.91
CA THR A 22 -42.21 11.84 -29.50
C THR A 22 -41.49 12.23 -30.78
N VAL A 23 -40.35 11.58 -31.06
CA VAL A 23 -39.58 11.83 -32.28
C VAL A 23 -40.17 11.07 -33.47
N LYS A 24 -40.30 11.74 -34.62
CA LYS A 24 -40.66 11.09 -35.88
C LYS A 24 -39.42 10.40 -36.45
N LEU A 25 -39.46 9.08 -36.60
CA LEU A 25 -38.35 8.28 -37.12
C LEU A 25 -38.52 7.98 -38.61
N VAL A 26 -37.43 8.09 -39.38
CA VAL A 26 -37.38 7.69 -40.79
C VAL A 26 -36.86 6.25 -40.88
N LYS A 27 -37.63 5.35 -41.49
CA LYS A 27 -37.19 3.97 -41.77
C LYS A 27 -36.56 3.89 -43.16
N VAL A 28 -35.32 3.43 -43.24
CA VAL A 28 -34.59 3.27 -44.51
C VAL A 28 -34.55 1.78 -44.88
N PRO A 29 -35.33 1.32 -45.87
CA PRO A 29 -35.33 -0.08 -46.30
C PRO A 29 -34.12 -0.35 -47.22
N HIS A 30 -32.92 -0.45 -46.64
CA HIS A 30 -31.68 -0.74 -47.38
C HIS A 30 -30.87 -1.85 -46.71
N THR A 31 -30.74 -3.00 -47.37
CA THR A 31 -30.17 -4.24 -46.80
C THR A 31 -28.73 -4.06 -46.30
N TYR A 32 -27.86 -3.42 -47.09
CA TYR A 32 -26.45 -3.21 -46.69
C TYR A 32 -26.32 -2.36 -45.42
N ILE A 33 -27.06 -1.25 -45.32
CA ILE A 33 -27.00 -0.34 -44.16
C ILE A 33 -27.64 -1.02 -42.94
N ALA A 34 -28.72 -1.77 -43.14
CA ALA A 34 -29.31 -2.58 -42.09
C ALA A 34 -28.31 -3.63 -41.55
N ILE A 35 -27.57 -4.31 -42.42
CA ILE A 35 -26.52 -5.25 -42.02
C ILE A 35 -25.41 -4.54 -41.23
N VAL A 36 -24.87 -3.42 -41.75
CA VAL A 36 -23.85 -2.63 -41.05
C VAL A 36 -24.34 -2.19 -39.67
N HIS A 37 -25.57 -1.67 -39.58
CA HIS A 37 -26.17 -1.26 -38.31
C HIS A 37 -26.29 -2.43 -37.32
N ARG A 38 -26.76 -3.60 -37.77
CA ARG A 38 -26.89 -4.80 -36.90
C ARG A 38 -25.54 -5.35 -36.45
N ILE A 39 -24.53 -5.35 -37.32
CA ILE A 39 -23.17 -5.75 -36.96
C ILE A 39 -22.60 -4.81 -35.90
N LEU A 40 -22.73 -3.49 -36.08
CA LEU A 40 -22.28 -2.50 -35.09
C LEU A 40 -22.98 -2.69 -33.74
N GLN A 41 -24.30 -2.88 -33.74
CA GLN A 41 -25.06 -3.17 -32.52
C GLN A 41 -24.58 -4.45 -31.83
N LEU A 42 -24.31 -5.51 -32.60
CA LEU A 42 -23.83 -6.78 -32.04
C LEU A 42 -22.43 -6.63 -31.43
N ILE A 43 -21.52 -5.90 -32.09
CA ILE A 43 -20.18 -5.60 -31.57
C ILE A 43 -20.28 -4.82 -30.25
N ILE A 44 -21.11 -3.77 -30.20
CA ILE A 44 -21.34 -2.97 -28.99
C ILE A 44 -21.95 -3.83 -27.88
N LEU A 45 -22.93 -4.67 -28.20
CA LEU A 45 -23.56 -5.57 -27.23
C LEU A 45 -22.54 -6.58 -26.66
N ALA A 46 -21.71 -7.17 -27.53
CA ALA A 46 -20.66 -8.09 -27.14
C ALA A 46 -19.63 -7.42 -26.23
N TYR A 47 -19.27 -6.15 -26.51
CA TYR A 47 -18.41 -5.36 -25.63
C TYR A 47 -19.05 -5.11 -24.25
N ILE A 48 -20.32 -4.69 -24.20
CA ILE A 48 -21.01 -4.42 -22.93
C ILE A 48 -21.10 -5.70 -22.09
N ILE A 49 -21.60 -6.78 -22.67
CA ILE A 49 -21.81 -8.04 -21.92
C ILE A 49 -20.46 -8.69 -21.60
N GLY A 50 -19.59 -8.86 -22.60
CA GLY A 50 -18.33 -9.57 -22.45
C GLY A 50 -17.29 -8.80 -21.63
N TYR A 51 -17.06 -7.53 -21.95
CA TYR A 51 -16.02 -6.75 -21.30
C TYR A 51 -16.50 -6.06 -20.03
N ILE A 52 -17.59 -5.28 -20.09
CA ILE A 52 -18.02 -4.47 -18.93
C ILE A 52 -18.65 -5.37 -17.85
N VAL A 53 -19.63 -6.19 -18.23
CA VAL A 53 -20.38 -7.01 -17.27
C VAL A 53 -19.54 -8.21 -16.84
N ILE A 54 -19.04 -9.03 -17.76
CA ILE A 54 -18.34 -10.28 -17.40
C ILE A 54 -16.90 -10.03 -16.96
N TRP A 55 -16.05 -9.44 -17.80
CA TRP A 55 -14.61 -9.31 -17.53
C TRP A 55 -14.30 -8.31 -16.41
N LYS A 56 -14.86 -7.10 -16.47
CA LYS A 56 -14.69 -6.06 -15.45
C LYS A 56 -15.60 -6.23 -14.24
N LYS A 57 -16.52 -7.21 -14.26
CA LYS A 57 -17.48 -7.49 -13.19
C LYS A 57 -18.25 -6.24 -12.78
N GLY A 58 -18.70 -5.43 -13.74
CA GLY A 58 -19.42 -4.17 -13.47
C GLY A 58 -20.72 -4.35 -12.67
N TYR A 59 -21.24 -5.57 -12.56
CA TYR A 59 -22.37 -5.94 -11.72
C TYR A 59 -22.04 -6.05 -10.22
N GLN A 60 -20.76 -6.03 -9.85
CA GLN A 60 -20.33 -6.13 -8.45
C GLN A 60 -20.16 -4.74 -7.84
N GLN A 61 -20.50 -4.64 -6.57
CA GLN A 61 -19.99 -3.59 -5.70
C GLN A 61 -18.66 -4.02 -5.14
N ILE A 62 -17.67 -3.13 -5.16
CA ILE A 62 -16.30 -3.41 -4.76
C ILE A 62 -16.00 -2.65 -3.46
N GLN A 63 -15.32 -3.32 -2.53
CA GLN A 63 -14.80 -2.71 -1.31
C GLN A 63 -13.37 -3.20 -1.04
N GLU A 64 -12.52 -2.32 -0.55
CA GLU A 64 -11.19 -2.67 -0.04
C GLU A 64 -11.27 -3.25 1.39
N PRO A 65 -10.43 -4.23 1.75
CA PRO A 65 -10.43 -4.83 3.07
C PRO A 65 -9.93 -3.83 4.13
N ARG A 66 -10.49 -3.92 5.34
CA ARG A 66 -9.91 -3.30 6.54
C ARG A 66 -9.50 -4.40 7.51
N GLY A 67 -8.26 -4.41 7.95
CA GLY A 67 -7.76 -5.50 8.76
C GLY A 67 -6.57 -5.16 9.62
N THR A 68 -6.19 -6.14 10.43
CA THR A 68 -4.98 -6.12 11.25
C THR A 68 -4.36 -7.51 11.28
N SER A 69 -3.04 -7.56 11.46
CA SER A 69 -2.29 -8.80 11.63
C SER A 69 -1.65 -8.84 13.01
N VAL A 70 -1.83 -9.96 13.70
CA VAL A 70 -1.09 -10.30 14.91
C VAL A 70 0.08 -11.18 14.51
N ILE A 71 1.28 -10.77 14.87
CA ILE A 71 2.52 -11.45 14.52
C ILE A 71 3.06 -12.21 15.74
N LYS A 72 3.73 -13.34 15.48
CA LYS A 72 4.59 -14.00 16.45
C LYS A 72 5.81 -14.56 15.75
N VAL A 73 7.00 -14.13 16.17
CA VAL A 73 8.26 -14.69 15.69
C VAL A 73 8.68 -15.83 16.60
N LYS A 74 9.25 -16.89 16.03
CA LYS A 74 9.85 -18.00 16.77
C LYS A 74 11.16 -18.40 16.13
N GLY A 75 12.18 -18.50 16.97
CA GLY A 75 13.53 -18.85 16.57
C GLY A 75 14.47 -18.66 17.76
N ILE A 76 15.57 -19.39 17.74
CA ILE A 76 16.67 -19.25 18.69
C ILE A 76 17.92 -19.17 17.85
N ALA A 77 18.79 -18.22 18.14
CA ALA A 77 20.04 -18.05 17.41
C ALA A 77 21.21 -17.81 18.35
N ARG A 78 22.40 -18.19 17.90
CA ARG A 78 23.63 -17.80 18.57
C ARG A 78 24.09 -16.44 18.06
N ALA A 79 24.36 -15.53 18.99
CA ALA A 79 25.08 -14.30 18.72
C ALA A 79 26.58 -14.56 18.85
N ILE A 80 27.33 -14.17 17.83
CA ILE A 80 28.79 -14.23 17.79
C ILE A 80 29.28 -12.83 18.17
N GLY A 81 30.05 -12.73 19.25
CA GLY A 81 30.74 -11.50 19.63
C GLY A 81 32.18 -11.48 19.12
N ASN A 82 32.56 -10.43 18.40
CA ASN A 82 33.91 -10.31 17.82
C ASN A 82 34.87 -9.44 18.65
N ASN A 83 34.39 -8.73 19.66
CA ASN A 83 35.22 -7.91 20.52
C ASN A 83 34.80 -8.07 21.98
N SER A 84 35.63 -8.76 22.75
CA SER A 84 35.51 -8.75 24.19
C SER A 84 36.89 -8.53 24.79
N THR A 85 37.31 -7.27 24.82
CA THR A 85 38.32 -6.80 25.78
C THR A 85 37.85 -6.96 27.24
N PHE A 86 36.60 -7.40 27.46
CA PHE A 86 36.01 -7.64 28.78
C PHE A 86 35.54 -9.10 29.05
N TYR A 87 35.62 -10.01 28.07
CA TYR A 87 35.22 -11.42 28.24
C TYR A 87 36.19 -12.35 27.50
N THR A 88 36.68 -13.38 28.18
CA THR A 88 37.63 -14.36 27.62
C THR A 88 36.99 -15.21 26.53
N SER A 89 37.79 -15.56 25.52
CA SER A 89 37.47 -16.12 24.20
C SER A 89 36.81 -17.52 24.16
N GLU A 90 36.25 -18.02 25.26
CA GLU A 90 35.41 -19.24 25.28
C GLU A 90 33.94 -18.96 25.67
N ASP A 91 33.61 -17.73 26.10
CA ASP A 91 32.27 -17.28 26.55
C ASP A 91 31.42 -16.58 25.46
N THR A 92 31.88 -16.50 24.21
CA THR A 92 31.31 -15.60 23.19
C THR A 92 30.11 -16.16 22.40
N LYS A 93 29.42 -17.18 22.93
CA LYS A 93 28.17 -17.73 22.36
C LYS A 93 26.99 -17.36 23.24
N TYR A 94 26.53 -16.12 23.11
CA TYR A 94 25.29 -15.70 23.75
C TYR A 94 24.10 -16.22 22.93
N VAL A 95 23.07 -16.73 23.58
CA VAL A 95 21.87 -17.25 22.90
C VAL A 95 20.81 -16.15 22.91
N TRP A 96 20.28 -15.81 21.75
CA TRP A 96 19.13 -14.93 21.60
C TRP A 96 17.88 -15.76 21.39
N ASP A 97 16.91 -15.60 22.28
CA ASP A 97 15.53 -16.01 22.06
C ASP A 97 14.63 -14.79 21.79
N THR A 98 13.32 -15.03 21.76
CA THR A 98 12.36 -14.05 21.24
C THR A 98 12.41 -12.69 21.94
N PRO A 99 12.49 -12.59 23.29
CA PRO A 99 12.56 -11.30 23.97
C PRO A 99 13.79 -10.46 23.62
N GLU A 100 14.91 -11.08 23.24
CA GLU A 100 16.19 -10.42 22.96
C GLU A 100 16.17 -9.75 21.58
N TYR A 101 15.59 -10.39 20.58
CA TYR A 101 15.56 -9.87 19.21
C TYR A 101 14.26 -9.16 18.81
N GLU A 102 13.13 -9.44 19.47
CA GLU A 102 11.81 -8.85 19.16
C GLU A 102 11.52 -7.65 20.05
N MET A 103 12.17 -6.51 19.76
CA MET A 103 11.98 -5.26 20.50
C MET A 103 11.66 -4.09 19.54
N PRO A 104 10.58 -3.31 19.79
CA PRO A 104 9.53 -3.56 20.76
C PRO A 104 8.67 -4.79 20.39
N ALA A 105 8.25 -5.56 21.39
CA ALA A 105 7.56 -6.84 21.17
C ALA A 105 6.11 -6.72 20.64
N ILE A 106 5.51 -5.53 20.68
CA ILE A 106 4.14 -5.31 20.22
C ILE A 106 4.10 -4.06 19.35
N GLU A 107 3.91 -4.25 18.05
CA GLU A 107 3.67 -3.18 17.09
C GLU A 107 2.48 -3.56 16.19
N ASN A 108 1.63 -2.59 15.86
CA ASN A 108 0.47 -2.85 15.01
C ASN A 108 0.92 -3.05 13.56
N ASN A 109 0.60 -4.21 12.98
CA ASN A 109 0.94 -4.56 11.60
C ASN A 109 2.44 -4.44 11.29
N ALA A 110 3.31 -4.56 12.28
CA ALA A 110 4.75 -4.55 12.07
C ALA A 110 5.45 -5.30 13.19
N PHE A 111 6.69 -5.69 12.96
CA PHE A 111 7.55 -6.30 13.95
C PHE A 111 9.01 -6.06 13.57
N PHE A 112 9.90 -6.18 14.55
CA PHE A 112 11.33 -5.99 14.38
C PHE A 112 12.08 -7.25 14.80
N ILE A 113 13.11 -7.62 14.04
CA ILE A 113 14.05 -8.68 14.41
C ILE A 113 15.45 -8.07 14.43
N ALA A 114 16.03 -7.98 15.62
CA ALA A 114 17.42 -7.57 15.81
C ALA A 114 18.36 -8.55 15.12
N THR A 115 19.30 -8.05 14.32
CA THR A 115 20.35 -8.85 13.66
C THR A 115 21.73 -8.56 14.21
N ARG A 116 21.94 -7.33 14.68
CA ARG A 116 23.21 -6.86 15.24
C ARG A 116 22.93 -5.90 16.39
N GLN A 117 23.77 -5.95 17.42
CA GLN A 117 23.67 -5.08 18.58
C GLN A 117 25.06 -4.61 19.01
N THR A 118 25.12 -3.34 19.37
CA THR A 118 26.24 -2.69 20.06
C THR A 118 25.76 -2.29 21.45
N VAL A 119 26.52 -2.67 22.47
CA VAL A 119 26.16 -2.56 23.88
C VAL A 119 27.24 -1.77 24.62
N THR A 120 26.84 -0.66 25.23
CA THR A 120 27.67 0.10 26.16
C THR A 120 27.21 -0.21 27.58
N TYR A 121 27.96 -1.08 28.26
CA TYR A 121 27.69 -1.50 29.64
C TYR A 121 28.03 -0.43 30.66
N ASP A 122 27.39 -0.50 31.83
CA ASP A 122 27.75 0.25 33.04
C ASP A 122 27.89 1.76 32.86
N GLN A 123 27.08 2.35 31.96
CA GLN A 123 27.04 3.80 31.85
C GLN A 123 26.50 4.40 33.14
N LYS A 124 27.20 5.39 33.68
CA LYS A 124 26.76 6.18 34.85
C LYS A 124 26.75 7.66 34.50
N GLN A 125 26.01 8.45 35.27
CA GLN A 125 26.08 9.90 35.17
C GLN A 125 27.48 10.38 35.60
N GLY A 126 28.16 11.14 34.73
CA GLY A 126 29.50 11.61 34.99
C GLY A 126 30.07 12.43 33.83
N ARG A 127 31.39 12.61 33.84
CA ARG A 127 32.14 13.33 32.81
C ARG A 127 33.06 12.37 32.07
N CYS A 128 33.05 12.45 30.74
CA CYS A 128 33.88 11.61 29.88
C CYS A 128 34.19 12.33 28.56
N PRO A 129 35.30 11.99 27.90
CA PRO A 129 35.57 12.40 26.52
C PRO A 129 34.50 11.87 25.57
N THR A 130 34.19 12.65 24.52
CA THR A 130 33.24 12.21 23.48
C THR A 130 33.80 11.16 22.52
N ALA A 131 32.95 10.43 21.81
CA ALA A 131 33.35 9.49 20.76
C ALA A 131 34.00 10.20 19.55
N LEU A 132 34.90 9.51 18.85
CA LEU A 132 35.58 10.03 17.67
C LEU A 132 34.63 10.29 16.50
N ALA A 133 33.55 9.51 16.39
CA ALA A 133 32.55 9.64 15.31
C ALA A 133 31.84 10.99 15.30
N ASP A 134 31.74 11.66 16.44
CA ASP A 134 31.08 12.96 16.53
C ASP A 134 31.96 14.09 15.97
N LYS A 135 33.23 13.79 15.64
CA LYS A 135 34.21 14.73 15.04
C LYS A 135 34.42 16.00 15.88
N LEU A 136 34.23 15.90 17.19
CA LEU A 136 34.40 16.98 18.16
C LEU A 136 35.85 17.06 18.66
N PHE A 137 36.77 17.20 17.71
CA PHE A 137 38.20 17.30 18.00
C PHE A 137 38.53 18.64 18.68
N CYS A 138 39.46 18.59 19.62
CA CYS A 138 39.97 19.77 20.30
C CYS A 138 41.45 19.61 20.59
N ASN A 139 42.11 20.74 20.84
CA ASN A 139 43.50 20.78 21.30
C ASN A 139 43.59 21.59 22.60
N ASP A 140 44.71 21.48 23.32
CA ASP A 140 44.89 22.23 24.58
C ASP A 140 44.84 23.76 24.37
N THR A 141 45.22 24.22 23.17
CA THR A 141 45.23 25.63 22.76
C THR A 141 43.89 26.09 22.16
N ASP A 142 43.17 25.21 21.47
CA ASP A 142 41.88 25.51 20.85
C ASP A 142 40.77 24.62 21.42
N LYS A 143 40.04 25.20 22.37
CA LYS A 143 38.87 24.61 23.03
C LYS A 143 37.55 25.20 22.51
N SER A 144 37.56 25.91 21.38
CA SER A 144 36.38 26.60 20.86
C SER A 144 35.20 25.65 20.60
N ALA A 145 35.49 24.44 20.09
CA ALA A 145 34.50 23.39 19.85
C ALA A 145 33.79 22.90 21.13
N CYS A 146 34.47 22.95 22.28
CA CYS A 146 33.96 22.42 23.55
C CYS A 146 33.17 23.45 24.37
N LYS A 147 33.07 24.70 23.93
CA LYS A 147 32.45 25.80 24.70
C LYS A 147 30.94 25.95 24.51
N THR A 148 30.28 24.95 23.94
CA THR A 148 28.86 25.06 23.62
C THR A 148 28.01 24.62 24.82
N ASP A 149 27.48 25.57 25.59
CA ASP A 149 26.51 25.32 26.67
C ASP A 149 25.13 24.83 26.16
N LYS A 150 25.00 24.61 24.84
CA LYS A 150 23.78 24.12 24.19
C LYS A 150 24.04 22.73 23.60
N PRO A 151 23.22 21.73 23.94
CA PRO A 151 23.31 20.43 23.29
C PRO A 151 22.97 20.62 21.82
N THR A 152 23.84 20.14 20.93
CA THR A 152 23.52 20.03 19.51
C THR A 152 22.74 18.73 19.27
N PRO A 153 21.92 18.64 18.20
CA PRO A 153 21.15 17.42 17.92
C PRO A 153 21.98 16.14 17.80
N ASN A 154 23.28 16.26 17.52
CA ASN A 154 24.21 15.15 17.30
C ASN A 154 25.09 14.85 18.53
N THR A 155 24.82 15.44 19.70
CA THR A 155 25.62 15.25 20.91
C THR A 155 24.83 14.56 22.00
N PHE A 156 25.47 13.68 22.77
CA PHE A 156 24.83 12.86 23.80
C PHE A 156 24.90 13.43 25.22
N GLY A 157 25.48 14.62 25.39
CA GLY A 157 25.67 15.30 26.67
C GLY A 157 25.91 16.80 26.55
N TYR A 158 26.17 17.46 27.69
CA TYR A 158 26.52 18.88 27.75
C TYR A 158 28.04 19.03 27.80
N PHE A 159 28.61 19.90 26.98
CA PHE A 159 30.06 20.10 27.02
C PHE A 159 30.51 20.85 28.26
N THR A 160 31.62 20.42 28.85
CA THR A 160 32.19 21.06 30.05
C THR A 160 33.17 22.19 29.72
N GLY A 161 33.55 22.36 28.44
CA GLY A 161 34.62 23.26 28.02
C GLY A 161 36.03 22.65 28.09
N ASN A 162 36.17 21.44 28.63
CA ASN A 162 37.45 20.74 28.72
C ASN A 162 37.75 19.89 27.48
N CYS A 163 39.03 19.59 27.29
CA CYS A 163 39.54 18.79 26.18
C CYS A 163 40.39 17.66 26.77
N ASN A 164 39.92 16.41 26.62
CA ASN A 164 40.54 15.23 27.20
C ASN A 164 41.01 14.26 26.09
N GLN A 165 41.86 13.30 26.43
CA GLN A 165 42.27 12.23 25.51
C GLN A 165 41.06 11.35 25.16
N SER A 166 40.97 10.93 23.90
CA SER A 166 39.94 9.99 23.44
C SER A 166 40.11 8.61 24.07
N LEU A 167 39.00 7.90 24.28
CA LEU A 167 39.02 6.50 24.72
C LEU A 167 39.26 5.51 23.56
N GLU A 168 39.13 5.96 22.30
CA GLU A 168 39.30 5.12 21.10
C GLU A 168 40.70 5.26 20.49
N ASP A 169 41.36 6.41 20.65
CA ASP A 169 42.67 6.70 20.06
C ASP A 169 43.48 7.66 20.95
N ASP A 170 44.53 7.14 21.58
CA ASP A 170 45.40 7.89 22.51
C ASP A 170 46.11 9.09 21.83
N THR A 171 46.17 9.11 20.49
CA THR A 171 46.81 10.20 19.74
C THR A 171 45.90 11.43 19.56
N ARG A 172 44.59 11.28 19.81
CA ARG A 172 43.59 12.33 19.56
C ARG A 172 42.97 12.83 20.86
N LYS A 173 42.67 14.12 20.90
CA LYS A 173 41.91 14.76 21.97
C LYS A 173 40.53 15.20 21.47
N VAL A 174 39.55 15.07 22.33
CA VAL A 174 38.12 15.29 22.07
C VAL A 174 37.50 16.03 23.25
N CYS A 175 36.39 16.71 22.99
CA CYS A 175 35.70 17.48 24.02
C CYS A 175 35.21 16.58 25.16
N GLU A 176 35.30 17.07 26.39
CA GLU A 176 34.68 16.43 27.55
C GLU A 176 33.20 16.84 27.63
N MET A 177 32.34 15.85 27.87
CA MET A 177 30.91 16.06 28.09
C MET A 177 30.45 15.51 29.44
N GLU A 178 29.40 16.11 29.97
CA GLU A 178 28.65 15.66 31.13
C GLU A 178 27.35 14.96 30.67
N GLY A 179 27.20 13.70 31.06
CA GLY A 179 26.12 12.84 30.59
C GLY A 179 26.28 11.40 31.05
N TRP A 180 25.79 10.45 30.24
CA TRP A 180 25.97 9.02 30.50
C TRP A 180 27.33 8.55 29.96
N CYS A 181 28.20 8.14 30.86
CA CYS A 181 29.60 7.81 30.57
C CYS A 181 29.94 6.36 30.96
N PRO A 182 30.78 5.66 30.17
CA PRO A 182 31.43 6.12 28.94
C PRO A 182 30.44 6.24 27.77
N GLU A 183 30.74 7.09 26.78
CA GLU A 183 29.93 7.22 25.57
C GLU A 183 29.99 5.96 24.68
N GLU A 184 28.99 5.79 23.81
CA GLU A 184 28.98 4.72 22.80
C GLU A 184 30.17 4.88 21.83
N LEU A 185 30.98 3.84 21.70
CA LEU A 185 32.13 3.83 20.78
C LEU A 185 31.69 3.55 19.34
N SER A 186 32.36 4.17 18.39
CA SER A 186 31.88 4.29 17.00
C SER A 186 31.93 3.00 16.17
N GLU A 187 32.85 2.08 16.48
CA GLU A 187 33.13 0.89 15.66
C GLU A 187 32.89 -0.45 16.38
N SER A 188 32.23 -0.44 17.53
CA SER A 188 32.02 -1.69 18.30
C SER A 188 30.87 -2.53 17.72
N ILE A 189 31.19 -3.74 17.25
CA ILE A 189 30.22 -4.81 17.01
C ILE A 189 30.33 -5.80 18.16
N ASP A 190 29.40 -5.73 19.10
CA ASP A 190 29.45 -6.61 20.28
C ASP A 190 28.75 -7.93 20.03
N TYR A 191 27.63 -7.92 19.29
CA TYR A 191 26.88 -9.12 18.98
C TYR A 191 26.30 -9.08 17.57
N MET A 192 26.56 -10.12 16.79
CA MET A 192 25.93 -10.36 15.49
C MET A 192 25.27 -11.74 15.49
N MET A 193 24.01 -11.79 15.08
CA MET A 193 23.27 -13.05 15.01
C MET A 193 23.77 -13.92 13.86
N ASN A 194 23.90 -15.22 14.12
CA ASN A 194 24.25 -16.18 13.08
C ASN A 194 23.18 -16.21 11.97
N SER A 195 23.60 -15.98 10.72
CA SER A 195 22.70 -15.90 9.57
C SER A 195 21.97 -17.22 9.29
N THR A 196 22.61 -18.37 9.51
CA THR A 196 22.00 -19.70 9.30
C THR A 196 20.89 -19.98 10.32
N ASP A 197 21.11 -19.60 11.58
CA ASP A 197 20.07 -19.72 12.62
C ASP A 197 18.90 -18.78 12.30
N LEU A 198 19.20 -17.54 11.89
CA LEU A 198 18.20 -16.55 11.51
C LEU A 198 17.32 -16.99 10.34
N GLU A 199 17.91 -17.57 9.29
CA GLU A 199 17.15 -18.08 8.15
C GLU A 199 16.15 -19.18 8.55
N ASN A 200 16.36 -19.88 9.67
CA ASN A 200 15.45 -20.90 10.20
C ASN A 200 14.31 -20.32 11.05
N PHE A 201 14.28 -19.01 11.29
CA PHE A 201 13.20 -18.40 12.06
C PHE A 201 11.86 -18.56 11.35
N THR A 202 10.80 -18.65 12.14
CA THR A 202 9.43 -18.80 11.66
C THR A 202 8.60 -17.62 12.12
N ILE A 203 7.86 -17.04 11.19
CA ILE A 203 6.97 -15.92 11.42
C ILE A 203 5.56 -16.45 11.27
N PHE A 204 4.79 -16.38 12.35
CA PHE A 204 3.38 -16.73 12.34
C PHE A 204 2.54 -15.46 12.18
N LEU A 205 1.76 -15.42 11.11
CA LEU A 205 0.88 -14.29 10.78
C LEU A 205 -0.58 -14.69 11.03
N LYS A 206 -1.24 -14.00 11.94
CA LYS A 206 -2.68 -14.14 12.20
C LYS A 206 -3.39 -12.87 11.75
N THR A 207 -3.88 -12.88 10.52
CA THR A 207 -4.56 -11.74 9.91
C THR A 207 -6.06 -11.89 10.01
N MET A 208 -6.72 -10.79 10.36
CA MET A 208 -8.18 -10.65 10.29
C MET A 208 -8.52 -9.49 9.39
N VAL A 209 -9.39 -9.71 8.41
CA VAL A 209 -9.88 -8.67 7.49
C VAL A 209 -11.39 -8.61 7.51
N THR A 210 -11.92 -7.40 7.33
CA THR A 210 -13.34 -7.10 7.35
C THR A 210 -13.73 -6.31 6.12
N PHE A 211 -14.77 -6.79 5.44
CA PHE A 211 -15.48 -6.06 4.41
C PHE A 211 -16.81 -5.59 5.00
N THR A 212 -16.80 -4.38 5.56
CA THR A 212 -17.94 -3.85 6.33
C THR A 212 -19.21 -3.69 5.50
N LEU A 213 -19.06 -3.37 4.21
CA LEU A 213 -20.18 -3.20 3.28
C LEU A 213 -20.95 -4.51 3.07
N PHE A 214 -20.21 -5.61 3.03
CA PHE A 214 -20.74 -6.96 2.83
C PHE A 214 -20.96 -7.73 4.14
N LYS A 215 -20.66 -7.09 5.30
CA LYS A 215 -20.69 -7.70 6.64
C LYS A 215 -19.92 -9.04 6.72
N ARG A 216 -18.74 -9.09 6.08
CA ARG A 216 -17.88 -10.29 6.05
C ARG A 216 -16.62 -10.07 6.88
N ASN A 217 -16.40 -10.97 7.84
CA ASN A 217 -15.17 -11.07 8.60
C ASN A 217 -14.44 -12.33 8.15
N LEU A 218 -13.20 -12.17 7.68
CA LEU A 218 -12.36 -13.26 7.20
C LEU A 218 -11.07 -13.32 8.01
N ARG A 219 -10.45 -14.50 8.00
CA ARG A 219 -9.18 -14.78 8.65
C ARG A 219 -8.34 -15.61 7.69
N ASN A 220 -7.02 -15.47 7.75
CA ASN A 220 -6.14 -16.30 6.93
C ASN A 220 -6.10 -17.76 7.43
N ILE A 221 -6.36 -17.96 8.72
CA ILE A 221 -6.42 -19.27 9.38
C ILE A 221 -7.86 -19.81 9.33
N GLN A 222 -8.00 -21.05 8.86
CA GLN A 222 -9.25 -21.81 8.84
C GLN A 222 -9.26 -22.85 9.97
N GLU A 223 -10.43 -23.42 10.27
CA GLU A 223 -10.56 -24.47 11.31
C GLU A 223 -9.75 -25.73 10.98
N THR A 224 -9.54 -26.01 9.68
CA THR A 224 -8.77 -27.15 9.20
C THR A 224 -7.29 -26.86 8.99
N THR A 225 -6.80 -25.65 9.32
CA THR A 225 -5.41 -25.26 9.07
C THR A 225 -4.45 -26.08 9.93
N ASN A 226 -3.47 -26.69 9.29
CA ASN A 226 -2.41 -27.44 9.97
C ASN A 226 -1.28 -26.50 10.42
N PHE A 227 -1.01 -26.39 11.73
CA PHE A 227 0.06 -25.55 12.26
C PHE A 227 1.47 -26.14 12.13
N SER A 228 1.61 -27.37 11.63
CA SER A 228 2.91 -27.95 11.28
C SER A 228 3.36 -27.59 9.87
N CYS A 229 2.56 -26.85 9.10
CA CYS A 229 2.87 -26.43 7.74
C CYS A 229 4.02 -25.40 7.69
N ARG A 230 4.65 -25.27 6.52
CA ARG A 230 5.57 -24.18 6.18
C ARG A 230 5.18 -23.63 4.82
N PHE A 231 4.99 -22.31 4.75
CA PHE A 231 4.66 -21.62 3.50
C PHE A 231 5.84 -21.66 2.53
N ASP A 232 5.58 -22.04 1.29
CA ASP A 232 6.58 -22.15 0.20
C ASP A 232 6.17 -21.40 -1.08
N GLY A 233 5.03 -20.69 -1.06
CA GLY A 233 4.48 -19.97 -2.21
C GLY A 233 3.70 -20.85 -3.19
N THR A 234 3.57 -22.15 -2.95
CA THR A 234 2.76 -23.04 -3.79
C THR A 234 1.28 -22.97 -3.41
N ALA A 235 0.41 -23.39 -4.33
CA ALA A 235 -1.04 -23.43 -4.08
C ALA A 235 -1.43 -24.35 -2.91
N HIS A 236 -0.60 -25.35 -2.58
CA HIS A 236 -0.83 -26.29 -1.49
C HIS A 236 -0.59 -25.69 -0.10
N THR A 237 0.24 -24.65 -0.01
CA THR A 237 0.57 -24.00 1.27
C THR A 237 -0.09 -22.63 1.42
N ALA A 238 -1.01 -22.26 0.51
CA ALA A 238 -1.67 -20.95 0.50
C ALA A 238 -2.45 -20.61 1.79
N ASP A 239 -2.91 -21.61 2.53
CA ASP A 239 -3.59 -21.48 3.82
C ASP A 239 -2.64 -21.55 5.03
N CYS A 240 -1.34 -21.72 4.80
CA CYS A 240 -0.33 -21.81 5.84
C CYS A 240 0.02 -20.42 6.41
N PRO A 241 -0.17 -20.17 7.72
CA PRO A 241 0.14 -18.89 8.34
C PRO A 241 1.60 -18.76 8.79
N ILE A 242 2.43 -19.80 8.60
CA ILE A 242 3.80 -19.87 9.10
C ILE A 242 4.78 -19.76 7.94
N ILE A 243 5.53 -18.67 7.90
CA ILE A 243 6.51 -18.37 6.85
C ILE A 243 7.91 -18.44 7.45
N ARG A 244 8.83 -19.11 6.75
CA ARG A 244 10.24 -19.14 7.14
C ARG A 244 10.92 -17.84 6.74
N LEU A 245 11.71 -17.25 7.63
CA LEU A 245 12.41 -15.99 7.34
C LEU A 245 13.39 -16.15 6.17
N GLY A 246 14.12 -17.26 6.10
CA GLY A 246 14.98 -17.57 4.95
C GLY A 246 14.22 -17.53 3.61
N TYR A 247 13.00 -18.07 3.56
CA TYR A 247 12.17 -18.01 2.36
C TYR A 247 11.82 -16.56 1.98
N ILE A 248 11.48 -15.71 2.95
CA ILE A 248 11.24 -14.29 2.69
C ILE A 248 12.49 -13.64 2.11
N LEU A 249 13.65 -13.83 2.76
CA LEU A 249 14.93 -13.26 2.32
C LEU A 249 15.36 -13.76 0.93
N ASP A 250 15.04 -15.01 0.57
CA ASP A 250 15.32 -15.57 -0.76
C ASP A 250 14.46 -14.95 -1.86
N GLN A 251 13.26 -14.44 -1.53
CA GLN A 251 12.41 -13.73 -2.48
C GLN A 251 12.87 -12.27 -2.72
N LEU A 252 13.72 -11.73 -1.85
CA LEU A 252 14.22 -10.36 -1.98
C LEU A 252 15.40 -10.33 -2.94
N ASN A 253 15.31 -9.50 -3.98
CA ASN A 253 16.42 -9.28 -4.94
C ASN A 253 17.45 -8.28 -4.37
N THR A 254 17.97 -8.53 -3.18
CA THR A 254 18.87 -7.60 -2.45
C THR A 254 19.98 -8.37 -1.74
N ASN A 255 21.09 -7.70 -1.46
CA ASN A 255 22.21 -8.30 -0.73
C ASN A 255 21.81 -8.59 0.73
N LYS A 256 21.67 -9.89 1.06
CA LYS A 256 21.34 -10.37 2.40
C LYS A 256 22.32 -9.83 3.46
N THR A 257 23.61 -9.77 3.16
CA THR A 257 24.63 -9.35 4.13
C THR A 257 24.46 -7.89 4.55
N ALA A 258 24.13 -7.00 3.60
CA ALA A 258 23.87 -5.59 3.90
C ALA A 258 22.63 -5.43 4.79
N LEU A 259 21.55 -6.16 4.48
CA LEU A 259 20.33 -6.18 5.29
C LEU A 259 20.57 -6.66 6.74
N LEU A 260 21.48 -7.61 6.94
CA LEU A 260 21.82 -8.11 8.28
C LEU A 260 22.75 -7.16 9.05
N LEU A 261 23.64 -6.43 8.37
CA LEU A 261 24.62 -5.54 9.00
C LEU A 261 24.04 -4.17 9.36
N ASP A 262 23.32 -3.57 8.41
CA ASP A 262 22.81 -2.20 8.53
C ASP A 262 21.31 -2.18 8.88
N GLY A 263 20.62 -3.31 8.71
CA GLY A 263 19.18 -3.42 8.85
C GLY A 263 18.44 -3.08 7.55
N GLY A 264 17.12 -3.25 7.58
CA GLY A 264 16.28 -2.97 6.42
C GLY A 264 14.80 -2.95 6.74
N LEU A 265 14.02 -2.30 5.88
CA LEU A 265 12.56 -2.24 5.97
C LEU A 265 11.97 -3.16 4.88
N ILE A 266 11.26 -4.20 5.29
CA ILE A 266 10.67 -5.21 4.40
C ILE A 266 9.14 -5.12 4.51
N GLU A 267 8.45 -5.07 3.38
CA GLU A 267 7.00 -5.18 3.31
C GLU A 267 6.60 -6.64 3.08
N ILE A 268 5.65 -7.12 3.89
CA ILE A 268 4.90 -8.35 3.64
C ILE A 268 3.50 -7.93 3.21
N ARG A 269 3.25 -7.92 1.90
CA ARG A 269 1.95 -7.57 1.34
C ARG A 269 1.03 -8.79 1.34
N GLN A 270 -0.17 -8.62 1.89
CA GLN A 270 -1.23 -9.61 1.93
C GLN A 270 -2.39 -9.14 1.07
N ASP A 271 -2.52 -9.74 -0.12
CA ASP A 271 -3.53 -9.38 -1.10
C ASP A 271 -4.79 -10.25 -0.96
N TRP A 272 -5.91 -9.62 -0.62
CA TRP A 272 -7.23 -10.23 -0.45
C TRP A 272 -8.13 -9.97 -1.65
N ILE A 273 -7.98 -10.75 -2.71
CA ILE A 273 -8.82 -10.66 -3.91
C ILE A 273 -9.98 -11.64 -3.77
N CYS A 274 -11.12 -11.16 -3.27
CA CYS A 274 -12.28 -11.99 -2.95
C CYS A 274 -13.43 -11.78 -3.92
N ASN A 275 -14.04 -12.87 -4.38
CA ASN A 275 -15.33 -12.85 -5.06
C ASN A 275 -16.40 -13.54 -4.20
N PHE A 276 -17.24 -12.74 -3.53
CA PHE A 276 -18.23 -13.23 -2.58
C PHE A 276 -19.45 -13.90 -3.24
N ASP A 277 -19.59 -13.82 -4.57
CA ASP A 277 -20.72 -14.44 -5.28
C ASP A 277 -20.56 -15.96 -5.43
N ARG A 278 -19.32 -16.45 -5.49
CA ARG A 278 -19.02 -17.89 -5.70
C ARG A 278 -18.90 -18.65 -4.40
N ASN A 279 -17.98 -18.22 -3.54
CA ASN A 279 -17.73 -18.88 -2.26
C ASN A 279 -17.47 -17.83 -1.17
N PRO A 280 -18.50 -17.44 -0.41
CA PRO A 280 -18.40 -16.36 0.58
C PRO A 280 -17.43 -16.63 1.72
N LYS A 281 -17.08 -17.91 1.97
CA LYS A 281 -16.25 -18.33 3.12
C LYS A 281 -14.80 -18.68 2.74
N LYS A 282 -14.50 -18.88 1.46
CA LYS A 282 -13.17 -19.31 0.98
C LYS A 282 -12.50 -18.18 0.22
N CYS A 283 -11.93 -17.24 0.96
CA CYS A 283 -10.99 -16.25 0.42
C CYS A 283 -9.75 -16.24 1.32
N THR A 284 -8.60 -16.51 0.74
CA THR A 284 -7.30 -16.57 1.42
C THR A 284 -6.39 -15.51 0.81
N PRO A 285 -5.45 -14.93 1.59
CA PRO A 285 -4.53 -13.94 1.08
C PRO A 285 -3.47 -14.59 0.18
N THR A 286 -2.96 -13.82 -0.77
CA THR A 286 -1.67 -14.08 -1.40
C THR A 286 -0.59 -13.22 -0.76
N TYR A 287 0.61 -13.77 -0.58
CA TYR A 287 1.73 -13.07 0.05
C TYR A 287 2.75 -12.62 -1.01
N GLU A 288 3.22 -11.40 -0.88
CA GLU A 288 4.32 -10.84 -1.68
C GLU A 288 5.28 -10.10 -0.76
N PHE A 289 6.57 -10.10 -1.10
CA PHE A 289 7.63 -9.56 -0.27
C PHE A 289 8.41 -8.53 -1.07
N SER A 290 8.65 -7.36 -0.48
CA SER A 290 9.41 -6.29 -1.12
C SER A 290 10.31 -5.58 -0.12
N VAL A 291 11.44 -5.05 -0.58
CA VAL A 291 12.32 -4.19 0.24
C VAL A 291 11.90 -2.75 0.02
N LEU A 292 11.55 -2.04 1.09
CA LEU A 292 11.22 -0.62 1.08
C LEU A 292 12.44 0.26 1.37
N GLN A 293 13.40 -0.23 2.16
CA GLN A 293 14.63 0.47 2.52
C GLN A 293 15.75 -0.55 2.80
N SER A 294 16.97 -0.26 2.36
CA SER A 294 18.15 -1.14 2.53
C SER A 294 19.36 -0.37 3.04
N GLY A 295 20.42 -1.08 3.44
CA GLY A 295 21.73 -0.50 3.78
C GLY A 295 22.41 0.26 2.62
N ASP A 296 21.94 0.08 1.38
CA ASP A 296 22.50 0.76 0.19
C ASP A 296 22.00 2.21 0.03
N ASP A 297 21.05 2.65 0.86
CA ASP A 297 20.46 3.99 0.77
C ASP A 297 21.40 5.09 1.30
N LYS A 298 21.79 6.01 0.42
CA LYS A 298 22.86 7.01 0.67
C LYS A 298 22.62 8.01 1.80
N GLN A 299 21.37 8.28 2.17
CA GLN A 299 21.03 9.30 3.18
C GLN A 299 20.84 8.72 4.59
N SER A 300 20.32 7.50 4.70
CA SER A 300 20.11 6.81 5.98
C SER A 300 20.08 5.30 5.71
N PRO A 301 21.24 4.63 5.75
CA PRO A 301 21.31 3.21 5.48
C PRO A 301 20.64 2.42 6.60
N GLY A 302 19.74 1.51 6.21
CA GLY A 302 19.14 0.51 7.08
C GLY A 302 18.25 1.04 8.21
N ILE A 303 18.07 0.22 9.25
CA ILE A 303 17.15 0.49 10.37
C ILE A 303 17.87 0.19 11.68
N ASN A 304 17.93 1.21 12.54
CA ASN A 304 18.48 1.08 13.88
C ASN A 304 17.72 1.94 14.90
N TYR A 305 17.81 1.56 16.17
CA TYR A 305 17.33 2.37 17.29
C TYR A 305 18.15 2.08 18.54
N ARG A 306 17.97 2.90 19.57
CA ARG A 306 18.63 2.76 20.88
C ARG A 306 17.62 2.55 21.98
N TYR A 307 17.94 1.69 22.93
CA TYR A 307 17.22 1.56 24.19
C TYR A 307 18.21 1.45 25.35
N ALA A 308 17.73 1.69 26.58
CA ALA A 308 18.58 1.63 27.75
C ALA A 308 17.92 0.86 28.89
N ASN A 309 18.64 -0.13 29.42
CA ASN A 309 18.24 -0.89 30.59
C ASN A 309 18.87 -0.24 31.83
N ARG A 310 18.04 0.35 32.70
CA ARG A 310 18.53 1.07 33.90
C ARG A 310 18.54 0.15 35.11
N TYR A 311 19.61 0.21 35.90
CA TYR A 311 19.79 -0.56 37.14
C TYR A 311 20.54 0.27 38.18
N ARG A 312 20.59 -0.21 39.43
CA ARG A 312 21.22 0.50 40.54
C ARG A 312 22.15 -0.43 41.31
N ILE A 313 23.39 -0.01 41.51
CA ILE A 313 24.41 -0.74 42.26
C ILE A 313 24.95 0.18 43.36
N ASN A 314 24.92 -0.26 44.62
CA ASN A 314 25.46 0.48 45.77
C ASN A 314 24.99 1.95 45.86
N GLY A 315 23.73 2.21 45.53
CA GLY A 315 23.15 3.56 45.56
C GLY A 315 23.38 4.40 44.30
N THR A 316 24.29 4.01 43.41
CA THR A 316 24.60 4.70 42.14
C THR A 316 23.73 4.15 41.01
N ASN A 317 23.19 5.04 40.17
CA ASN A 317 22.37 4.67 39.02
C ASN A 317 23.27 4.37 37.81
N TYR A 318 23.03 3.23 37.18
CA TYR A 318 23.69 2.76 35.97
C TYR A 318 22.67 2.50 34.87
N ARG A 319 23.13 2.46 33.62
CA ARG A 319 22.37 1.92 32.50
C ARG A 319 23.27 1.14 31.55
N THR A 320 22.70 0.13 30.94
CA THR A 320 23.28 -0.50 29.74
C THR A 320 22.58 0.10 28.55
N LEU A 321 23.31 0.83 27.71
CA LEU A 321 22.80 1.35 26.45
C LEU A 321 22.97 0.28 25.38
N SER A 322 21.93 0.04 24.60
CA SER A 322 21.95 -0.89 23.49
C SER A 322 21.49 -0.18 22.22
N LYS A 323 22.34 -0.19 21.21
CA LYS A 323 22.01 0.22 19.85
C LYS A 323 21.82 -1.03 19.01
N VAL A 324 20.64 -1.17 18.43
CA VAL A 324 20.24 -2.36 17.71
C VAL A 324 19.98 -2.03 16.26
N TYR A 325 20.50 -2.89 15.39
CA TYR A 325 20.28 -2.91 13.96
C TYR A 325 19.50 -4.18 13.62
N GLY A 326 18.63 -4.09 12.62
CA GLY A 326 17.81 -5.24 12.29
C GLY A 326 16.80 -5.03 11.19
N LEU A 327 16.00 -6.06 10.99
CA LEU A 327 14.97 -6.11 9.98
C LEU A 327 13.64 -5.66 10.58
N ARG A 328 13.09 -4.58 10.06
CA ARG A 328 11.71 -4.17 10.36
C ARG A 328 10.80 -4.68 9.27
N PHE A 329 9.79 -5.44 9.65
CA PHE A 329 8.77 -5.94 8.75
C PHE A 329 7.47 -5.16 8.93
N VAL A 330 6.85 -4.73 7.84
CA VAL A 330 5.54 -4.07 7.84
C VAL A 330 4.56 -4.92 7.05
N ILE A 331 3.41 -5.21 7.65
CA ILE A 331 2.33 -5.98 7.04
C ILE A 331 1.37 -5.02 6.33
N ALA A 332 1.38 -5.06 5.00
CA ALA A 332 0.43 -4.30 4.19
C ALA A 332 -0.77 -5.19 3.84
N ILE A 333 -1.97 -4.82 4.29
CA ILE A 333 -3.21 -5.54 3.96
C ILE A 333 -3.90 -4.80 2.82
N THR A 334 -3.90 -5.41 1.64
CA THR A 334 -4.44 -4.84 0.40
C THR A 334 -5.44 -5.82 -0.21
N GLY A 335 -6.19 -5.37 -1.23
CA GLY A 335 -7.09 -6.25 -1.97
C GLY A 335 -8.42 -5.63 -2.33
N LYS A 336 -9.29 -6.44 -2.92
CA LYS A 336 -10.62 -6.04 -3.41
C LYS A 336 -11.60 -7.19 -3.19
N GLY A 337 -12.68 -6.91 -2.47
CA GLY A 337 -13.83 -7.79 -2.33
C GLY A 337 -14.95 -7.34 -3.23
N GLY A 338 -15.47 -8.24 -4.07
CA GLY A 338 -16.62 -7.99 -4.93
C GLY A 338 -17.84 -8.81 -4.50
N GLN A 339 -19.00 -8.18 -4.41
CA GLN A 339 -20.30 -8.84 -4.23
C GLN A 339 -21.33 -8.28 -5.21
N PHE A 340 -22.22 -9.12 -5.73
CA PHE A 340 -23.31 -8.72 -6.61
C PHE A 340 -24.14 -7.58 -6.02
N ASN A 341 -24.35 -6.52 -6.82
CA ASN A 341 -25.22 -5.42 -6.49
C ASN A 341 -26.06 -5.04 -7.72
N ILE A 342 -27.38 -5.10 -7.58
CA ILE A 342 -28.30 -4.86 -8.69
C ILE A 342 -28.27 -3.41 -9.20
N VAL A 343 -27.99 -2.43 -8.34
CA VAL A 343 -27.84 -1.03 -8.74
C VAL A 343 -26.64 -0.87 -9.66
N ASN A 344 -25.50 -1.49 -9.31
CA ASN A 344 -24.31 -1.46 -10.16
C ASN A 344 -24.52 -2.16 -11.50
N LEU A 345 -25.26 -3.26 -11.52
CA LEU A 345 -25.66 -3.91 -12.77
C LEU A 345 -26.47 -2.96 -13.67
N PHE A 346 -27.47 -2.26 -13.12
CA PHE A 346 -28.25 -1.30 -13.89
C PHE A 346 -27.45 -0.08 -14.34
N ILE A 347 -26.49 0.40 -13.54
CA ILE A 347 -25.56 1.46 -13.96
C ILE A 347 -24.67 0.98 -15.11
N ALA A 348 -24.15 -0.24 -15.05
CA ALA A 348 -23.31 -0.83 -16.09
C ALA A 348 -24.10 -1.07 -17.39
N ILE A 349 -25.33 -1.58 -17.30
CA ILE A 349 -26.21 -1.76 -18.46
C ILE A 349 -26.66 -0.41 -19.01
N GLY A 350 -27.08 0.53 -18.16
CA GLY A 350 -27.57 1.85 -18.56
C GLY A 350 -26.50 2.68 -19.27
N SER A 351 -25.29 2.71 -18.72
CA SER A 351 -24.15 3.36 -19.39
C SER A 351 -23.77 2.64 -20.70
N GLY A 352 -23.84 1.31 -20.72
CA GLY A 352 -23.63 0.51 -21.93
C GLY A 352 -24.64 0.80 -23.05
N ILE A 353 -25.93 0.85 -22.74
CA ILE A 353 -27.00 1.12 -23.73
C ILE A 353 -26.81 2.49 -24.39
N GLY A 354 -26.25 3.47 -23.69
CA GLY A 354 -25.89 4.76 -24.28
C GLY A 354 -24.99 4.63 -25.51
N PHE A 355 -24.07 3.66 -25.54
CA PHE A 355 -23.21 3.42 -26.69
C PHE A 355 -23.96 2.90 -27.93
N MET A 356 -25.16 2.35 -27.79
CA MET A 356 -25.96 1.90 -28.95
C MET A 356 -26.32 3.05 -29.90
N VAL A 357 -26.36 4.29 -29.40
CA VAL A 357 -26.63 5.48 -30.22
C VAL A 357 -25.54 5.69 -31.27
N ILE A 358 -24.31 5.29 -30.99
CA ILE A 358 -23.17 5.43 -31.90
C ILE A 358 -23.40 4.67 -33.21
N ALA A 359 -24.02 3.47 -33.15
CA ALA A 359 -24.34 2.71 -34.35
C ALA A 359 -25.25 3.52 -35.30
N GLY A 360 -26.25 4.22 -34.75
CA GLY A 360 -27.14 5.10 -35.51
C GLY A 360 -26.38 6.26 -36.16
N ILE A 361 -25.52 6.94 -35.40
CA ILE A 361 -24.71 8.08 -35.89
C ILE A 361 -23.78 7.64 -37.02
N VAL A 362 -23.12 6.49 -36.89
CA VAL A 362 -22.22 5.95 -37.93
C VAL A 362 -22.99 5.60 -39.19
N CYS A 363 -24.13 4.91 -39.07
CA CYS A 363 -24.99 4.60 -40.22
C CYS A 363 -25.53 5.86 -40.89
N ASP A 364 -25.90 6.87 -40.09
CA ASP A 364 -26.31 8.18 -40.59
C ASP A 364 -25.20 8.88 -41.37
N ALA A 365 -23.97 8.88 -40.84
CA ALA A 365 -22.82 9.46 -41.54
C ALA A 365 -22.56 8.74 -42.87
N ILE A 366 -22.63 7.40 -42.90
CA ILE A 366 -22.49 6.62 -44.12
C ILE A 366 -23.56 7.01 -45.14
N LEU A 367 -24.83 7.10 -44.73
CA LEU A 367 -25.94 7.48 -45.60
C LEU A 367 -25.86 8.94 -46.09
N MET A 368 -25.41 9.87 -45.26
CA MET A 368 -25.37 11.30 -45.60
C MET A 368 -24.17 11.70 -46.46
N TYR A 369 -23.03 11.04 -46.31
CA TYR A 369 -21.78 11.46 -46.95
C TYR A 369 -21.25 10.49 -48.00
N ILE A 370 -21.41 9.17 -47.80
CA ILE A 370 -20.75 8.13 -48.61
C ILE A 370 -21.71 7.48 -49.62
N HIS A 371 -22.95 7.22 -49.20
CA HIS A 371 -23.88 6.41 -50.00
C HIS A 371 -24.29 7.11 -51.31
N LYS A 372 -24.42 6.35 -52.41
CA LYS A 372 -24.78 6.89 -53.74
C LYS A 372 -26.13 7.62 -53.74
N SER A 373 -27.10 7.11 -52.98
CA SER A 373 -28.44 7.69 -52.84
C SER A 373 -28.55 8.75 -51.73
N ARG A 374 -27.45 9.43 -51.35
CA ARG A 374 -27.42 10.41 -50.25
C ARG A 374 -28.44 11.54 -50.41
N ASP A 375 -28.70 12.01 -51.63
CA ASP A 375 -29.60 13.14 -51.86
C ASP A 375 -31.08 12.74 -51.67
N LYS A 376 -31.42 11.47 -51.92
CA LYS A 376 -32.75 10.92 -51.56
C LYS A 376 -32.89 10.82 -50.04
N TYR A 377 -31.83 10.38 -49.34
CA TYR A 377 -31.83 10.32 -47.87
C TYR A 377 -31.92 11.70 -47.21
N ARG A 378 -31.16 12.70 -47.69
CA ARG A 378 -31.18 14.08 -47.16
C ARG A 378 -32.56 14.71 -47.25
N ARG A 379 -33.24 14.57 -48.40
CA ARG A 379 -34.62 15.05 -48.59
C ARG A 379 -35.64 14.35 -47.70
N GLY A 380 -35.42 13.07 -47.39
CA GLY A 380 -36.29 12.32 -46.48
C GLY A 380 -36.06 12.61 -44.99
N LYS A 381 -34.84 13.02 -44.61
CA LYS A 381 -34.46 13.28 -43.22
C LYS A 381 -34.66 14.73 -42.79
N PHE A 382 -34.34 15.68 -43.66
CA PHE A 382 -34.41 17.11 -43.35
C PHE A 382 -35.61 17.75 -44.04
N SER A 383 -36.42 18.48 -43.26
CA SER A 383 -37.35 19.47 -43.80
C SER A 383 -36.72 20.84 -43.63
N VAL A 384 -36.64 21.61 -44.70
CA VAL A 384 -36.13 22.99 -44.67
C VAL A 384 -37.33 23.89 -44.37
N CYS A 385 -37.29 24.61 -43.26
CA CYS A 385 -38.27 25.63 -42.93
C CYS A 385 -37.59 27.00 -43.08
N GLU A 386 -38.10 27.83 -43.98
CA GLU A 386 -37.73 29.25 -44.04
C GLU A 386 -38.56 29.99 -42.99
N VAL A 387 -37.88 30.76 -42.14
CA VAL A 387 -38.54 31.59 -41.13
C VAL A 387 -38.71 32.98 -41.74
N ASP A 388 -39.86 33.21 -42.37
CA ASP A 388 -40.26 34.55 -42.76
C ASP A 388 -40.64 35.34 -41.49
N GLY A 389 -40.13 36.57 -41.39
CA GLY A 389 -40.21 37.43 -40.21
C GLY A 389 -41.61 37.87 -39.77
N THR A 390 -42.69 37.28 -40.30
CA THR A 390 -44.07 37.57 -39.94
C THR A 390 -44.93 36.30 -39.98
N ASN A 391 -45.15 35.73 -38.80
CA ASN A 391 -46.19 34.77 -38.39
C ASN A 391 -46.39 33.44 -39.15
N SER A 392 -46.57 32.40 -38.31
CA SER A 392 -47.04 31.02 -38.56
C SER A 392 -46.12 30.10 -39.38
N ILE A 393 -45.55 29.11 -38.68
CA ILE A 393 -44.92 27.93 -39.25
C ILE A 393 -46.03 27.06 -39.86
N GLU A 394 -46.29 27.22 -41.16
CA GLU A 394 -47.12 26.29 -41.92
C GLU A 394 -46.19 25.20 -42.50
N ASN A 395 -46.25 24.01 -41.92
CA ASN A 395 -45.56 22.84 -42.48
C ASN A 395 -46.23 22.46 -43.81
N GLN A 396 -45.63 22.84 -44.94
CA GLN A 396 -45.98 22.24 -46.23
C GLN A 396 -45.58 20.76 -46.24
N VAL A 397 -46.55 19.91 -45.88
CA VAL A 397 -46.50 18.48 -46.17
C VAL A 397 -46.79 18.31 -47.66
N LEU A 398 -45.74 18.32 -48.49
CA LEU A 398 -45.83 17.74 -49.82
C LEU A 398 -45.82 16.22 -49.67
N GLY A 399 -47.03 15.66 -49.65
CA GLY A 399 -47.26 14.25 -49.91
C GLY A 399 -46.98 13.89 -51.37
N HIS A 400 -46.80 12.59 -51.58
CA HIS A 400 -46.70 11.87 -52.85
C HIS A 400 -45.34 11.82 -53.56
N SER A 401 -44.62 10.71 -53.32
CA SER A 401 -44.09 9.90 -54.41
C SER A 401 -43.94 8.46 -53.93
N ASP A 402 -44.65 7.55 -54.60
CA ASP A 402 -44.65 6.10 -54.45
C ASP A 402 -43.24 5.47 -54.52
N ILE A 403 -43.06 4.40 -53.73
CA ILE A 403 -42.06 3.30 -53.80
C ILE A 403 -40.59 3.62 -53.39
#